data_AF-A0A432RSH8-F1
#
_entry.id   AF-A0A432RSH8-F1
#
_cell.length_a   1.000
_cell.length_b   1.000
_cell.length_c   1.000
_cell.angle_alpha   90.00
_cell.angle_beta   90.00
_cell.angle_gamma   90.00
#
_symmetry.space_group_name_H-M   'P 1'
#
loop_
_entity.id
_entity.type
_entity.pdbx_description
1 polymer ?
#
loop_
_entity_poly.entity_id
_entity_poly.type
_entity_poly.pdbx_seq_one_letter_code
_entity_poly.pdbx_strand_id
1 'polypeptide(L)'
;MSLFSSLNTGWSGLNTNQVALSVTSENISNASNPNYTRERAQIVSLNAIHTASGDIGMGSKVQTVIRIKNEFLFNRYEVANKDLSYFKNLQKNMNEIVSYFPDVQDKGMNKDIQNYFDAWNNFANNPNDDSAKVDLASKTQILANTIKETREKLDNVTKNANKELSSFIDEVN
;
A
#
# COMPACT_ATOMS: atom_id res chain seq x y z
N MET A 1 47.17 -8.96 -32.36
CA MET A 1 46.06 -9.78 -31.82
C MET A 1 46.60 -11.15 -31.47
N SER A 2 46.59 -11.55 -30.19
CA SER A 2 46.97 -12.90 -29.76
C SER A 2 45.78 -13.87 -29.89
N LEU A 3 46.03 -15.15 -30.16
CA LEU A 3 44.97 -16.19 -30.25
C LEU A 3 44.05 -16.21 -29.03
N PHE A 4 44.60 -15.95 -27.84
CA PHE A 4 43.82 -15.86 -26.60
C PHE A 4 42.86 -14.67 -26.59
N SER A 5 43.26 -13.53 -27.18
CA SER A 5 42.42 -12.33 -27.27
C SER A 5 41.27 -12.52 -28.28
N SER A 6 41.51 -13.19 -29.41
CA SER A 6 40.45 -13.55 -30.36
C SER A 6 39.48 -14.59 -29.79
N LEU A 7 39.98 -15.62 -29.10
CA LEU A 7 39.14 -16.62 -28.45
C LEU A 7 38.30 -16.01 -27.32
N ASN A 8 38.88 -15.13 -26.51
CA ASN A 8 38.16 -14.40 -25.47
C ASN A 8 37.06 -13.50 -26.05
N THR A 9 37.33 -12.83 -27.17
CA THR A 9 36.33 -12.01 -27.86
C THR A 9 35.16 -12.87 -28.34
N GLY A 10 35.43 -14.02 -28.98
CA GLY A 10 34.39 -14.95 -29.42
C GLY A 10 33.58 -15.53 -28.25
N TRP A 11 34.25 -15.95 -27.18
CA TRP A 11 33.61 -16.46 -25.97
C TRP A 11 32.72 -15.41 -25.30
N SER A 12 33.22 -14.19 -25.11
CA SER A 12 32.46 -13.09 -24.49
C SER A 12 31.25 -12.69 -25.33
N GLY A 13 31.36 -12.73 -26.67
CA GLY A 13 30.25 -12.50 -27.59
C GLY A 13 29.16 -13.56 -27.49
N LEU A 14 29.53 -14.85 -27.45
CA LEU A 14 28.57 -15.94 -27.26
C LEU A 14 27.87 -15.85 -25.89
N ASN A 15 28.63 -15.63 -24.83
CA ASN A 15 28.11 -15.51 -23.47
C ASN A 15 27.14 -14.31 -23.35
N THR A 16 27.49 -13.16 -23.94
CA THR A 16 26.62 -11.97 -23.96
C THR A 16 25.31 -12.23 -24.70
N ASN A 17 25.37 -12.88 -25.86
CA ASN A 17 24.18 -13.18 -26.66
C ASN A 17 23.30 -14.25 -26.01
N GLN A 18 23.89 -15.22 -25.30
CA GLN A 18 23.13 -16.20 -24.53
C GLN A 18 22.24 -15.51 -23.48
N VAL A 19 22.79 -14.54 -22.74
CA VAL A 19 22.00 -13.74 -21.78
C VAL A 19 20.93 -12.90 -22.49
N ALA A 20 21.27 -12.27 -23.62
CA ALA A 20 20.30 -11.48 -24.39
C ALA A 20 19.13 -12.33 -24.93
N LEU A 21 19.41 -13.57 -25.33
CA LEU A 21 18.39 -14.55 -25.74
C LEU A 21 17.53 -14.98 -24.56
N SER A 22 18.11 -15.21 -23.38
CA SER A 22 17.33 -15.49 -22.16
C SER A 22 16.37 -14.35 -21.82
N VAL A 23 16.83 -13.09 -21.86
CA VAL A 23 15.96 -11.92 -21.64
C VAL A 23 14.87 -11.84 -22.71
N THR A 24 15.18 -12.14 -23.97
CA THR A 24 14.19 -12.18 -25.05
C THR A 24 13.17 -13.29 -24.82
N SER A 25 13.60 -14.47 -24.39
CA SER A 25 12.73 -15.58 -24.04
C SER A 25 11.78 -15.20 -22.92
N GLU A 26 12.25 -14.52 -21.88
CA GLU A 26 11.37 -14.07 -20.78
C GLU A 26 10.34 -13.04 -21.23
N ASN A 27 10.75 -12.10 -22.08
CA ASN A 27 9.82 -11.15 -22.69
C ASN A 27 8.71 -11.85 -23.50
N ILE A 28 9.05 -12.91 -24.24
CA ILE A 28 8.09 -13.68 -25.03
C ILE A 28 7.15 -14.45 -24.11
N SER A 29 7.69 -15.16 -23.11
CA SER A 29 6.91 -15.92 -22.14
C SER A 29 5.89 -15.05 -21.40
N ASN A 30 6.25 -13.80 -21.11
CA ASN A 30 5.41 -12.84 -20.40
C ASN A 30 4.69 -11.84 -21.30
N ALA A 31 4.70 -12.03 -22.63
CA ALA A 31 4.15 -11.05 -23.57
C ALA A 31 2.65 -10.77 -23.36
N SER A 32 1.90 -11.77 -22.87
CA SER A 32 0.47 -11.65 -22.58
C SER A 32 0.17 -11.16 -21.16
N ASN A 33 1.20 -10.96 -20.31
CA ASN A 33 1.02 -10.47 -18.96
C ASN A 33 0.95 -8.93 -18.98
N PRO A 34 -0.21 -8.31 -18.69
CA PRO A 34 -0.36 -6.85 -18.74
C PRO A 34 0.50 -6.12 -17.70
N ASN A 35 0.97 -6.82 -16.66
CA ASN A 35 1.81 -6.25 -15.61
C ASN A 35 3.32 -6.41 -15.90
N TYR A 36 3.69 -7.09 -16.99
CA TYR A 36 5.09 -7.30 -17.34
C TYR A 36 5.67 -6.10 -18.09
N THR A 37 6.83 -5.62 -17.64
CA THR A 37 7.59 -4.57 -18.34
C THR A 37 8.68 -5.23 -19.17
N ARG A 38 8.72 -4.91 -20.47
CA ARG A 38 9.75 -5.44 -21.36
C ARG A 38 11.15 -5.12 -20.84
N GLU A 39 12.01 -6.12 -20.83
CA GLU A 39 13.41 -6.02 -20.42
C GLU A 39 14.37 -6.00 -21.61
N ARG A 40 15.52 -5.37 -21.42
CA ARG A 40 16.61 -5.30 -22.41
C ARG A 40 17.94 -5.53 -21.73
N ALA A 41 18.70 -6.51 -22.21
CA ALA A 41 20.11 -6.66 -21.86
C ALA A 41 20.90 -5.47 -22.41
N GLN A 42 21.49 -4.67 -21.52
CA GLN A 42 22.38 -3.59 -21.89
C GLN A 42 23.77 -4.16 -22.13
N ILE A 43 24.15 -4.25 -23.41
CA ILE A 43 25.45 -4.77 -23.82
C ILE A 43 26.44 -3.61 -23.91
N VAL A 44 27.60 -3.77 -23.29
CA VAL A 44 28.71 -2.81 -23.35
C VAL A 44 29.99 -3.50 -23.79
N SER A 45 30.85 -2.77 -24.47
CA SER A 45 32.20 -3.24 -24.79
C SER A 45 33.02 -3.40 -23.51
N LEU A 46 33.85 -4.44 -23.47
CA LEU A 46 34.89 -4.56 -22.47
C LEU A 46 35.98 -3.50 -22.73
N ASN A 47 36.66 -3.08 -21.67
CA ASN A 47 37.73 -2.09 -21.76
C ASN A 47 38.78 -2.53 -22.80
N ALA A 48 39.12 -1.63 -23.71
CA ALA A 48 40.13 -1.88 -24.72
C ALA A 48 41.52 -1.96 -24.09
N ILE A 49 42.41 -2.73 -24.72
CA ILE A 49 43.84 -2.69 -24.42
C ILE A 49 44.47 -1.64 -25.34
N HIS A 50 45.05 -0.60 -24.75
CA HIS A 50 45.73 0.46 -25.47
C HIS A 50 47.16 0.04 -25.84
N THR A 51 47.53 0.17 -27.12
CA THR A 51 48.88 -0.14 -27.61
C THR A 51 49.43 1.01 -28.45
N ALA A 52 50.75 1.05 -28.66
CA ALA A 52 51.41 2.08 -29.49
C ALA A 52 50.91 2.12 -30.95
N SER A 53 50.28 1.04 -31.42
CA SER A 53 49.73 0.91 -32.77
C SER A 53 48.21 1.08 -32.83
N GLY A 54 47.56 1.38 -31.69
CA GLY A 54 46.12 1.59 -31.57
C GLY A 54 45.44 0.73 -30.50
N ASP A 55 44.11 0.83 -30.44
CA ASP A 55 43.29 0.17 -29.43
C ASP A 55 42.81 -1.21 -29.88
N ILE A 56 42.93 -2.18 -28.98
CA ILE A 56 42.46 -3.55 -29.19
C ILE A 56 41.19 -3.79 -28.39
N GLY A 57 40.07 -4.01 -29.08
CA GLY A 57 38.80 -4.36 -28.45
C GLY A 57 38.86 -5.73 -27.77
N MET A 58 38.27 -5.84 -26.58
CA MET A 58 38.31 -7.06 -25.75
C MET A 58 37.02 -7.87 -25.75
N GLY A 59 36.08 -7.54 -26.63
CA GLY A 59 34.75 -8.15 -26.71
C GLY A 59 33.70 -7.36 -25.93
N SER A 60 32.62 -8.04 -25.52
CA SER A 60 31.46 -7.41 -24.89
C SER A 60 31.00 -8.15 -23.63
N LYS A 61 30.25 -7.46 -22.79
CA LYS A 61 29.52 -8.06 -21.66
C LYS A 61 28.14 -7.44 -21.51
N VAL A 62 27.24 -8.15 -20.85
CA VAL A 62 26.00 -7.53 -20.33
C VAL A 62 26.35 -6.75 -19.07
N GLN A 63 26.12 -5.44 -19.09
CA GLN A 63 26.31 -4.58 -17.92
C GLN A 63 25.18 -4.77 -16.90
N THR A 64 23.94 -4.78 -17.39
CA THR A 64 22.73 -4.95 -16.60
C THR A 64 21.57 -5.32 -17.52
N VAL A 65 20.45 -5.75 -16.95
CA VAL A 65 19.17 -5.88 -17.65
C VAL A 65 18.29 -4.73 -17.19
N ILE A 66 17.92 -3.85 -18.12
CA ILE A 66 17.07 -2.70 -17.82
C ILE A 66 15.63 -2.96 -18.25
N ARG A 67 14.68 -2.39 -17.51
CA ARG A 67 13.28 -2.32 -17.92
C ARG A 67 13.08 -1.15 -18.87
N ILE A 68 12.41 -1.41 -19.98
CA ILE A 68 12.04 -0.36 -20.94
C ILE A 68 10.75 0.28 -20.45
N LYS A 69 10.87 1.40 -19.75
CA LYS A 69 9.74 2.22 -19.31
C LYS A 69 10.04 3.70 -19.55
N ASN A 70 8.98 4.50 -19.68
CA ASN A 70 9.11 5.94 -19.63
C ASN A 70 9.21 6.34 -18.15
N GLU A 71 10.41 6.70 -17.69
CA GLU A 71 10.68 7.04 -16.29
C GLU A 71 9.78 8.18 -15.78
N PHE A 72 9.50 9.19 -16.60
CA PHE A 72 8.63 10.31 -16.20
C PHE A 72 7.18 9.84 -15.96
N LEU A 73 6.63 9.04 -16.88
CA LEU A 73 5.29 8.49 -16.70
C LEU A 73 5.22 7.51 -15.53
N PHE A 74 6.25 6.68 -15.37
CA PHE A 74 6.32 5.73 -14.26
C PHE A 74 6.36 6.45 -12.91
N ASN A 75 7.20 7.48 -12.77
CA ASN A 75 7.24 8.27 -11.53
C ASN A 75 5.91 8.95 -11.22
N ARG A 76 5.21 9.48 -12.24
CA ARG A 76 3.87 10.05 -12.05
C ARG A 76 2.85 9.00 -11.64
N TYR A 77 2.93 7.81 -12.23
CA TYR A 77 2.07 6.68 -11.89
C TYR A 77 2.28 6.23 -10.44
N GLU A 78 3.53 6.08 -10.00
CA GLU A 78 3.87 5.72 -8.62
C GLU A 78 3.31 6.74 -7.62
N VAL A 79 3.49 8.04 -7.88
CA VAL A 79 2.95 9.10 -6.99
C VAL A 79 1.42 9.06 -6.95
N ALA A 80 0.76 8.96 -8.11
CA ALA A 80 -0.70 8.89 -8.17
C ALA A 80 -1.25 7.66 -7.46
N ASN A 81 -0.59 6.51 -7.59
CA ASN A 81 -0.98 5.28 -6.91
C ASN A 81 -0.77 5.35 -5.41
N LYS A 82 0.34 5.95 -4.95
CA LYS A 82 0.58 6.18 -3.52
C LYS A 82 -0.56 7.00 -2.93
N ASP A 83 -0.93 8.10 -3.58
CA ASP A 83 -2.01 8.98 -3.11
C ASP A 83 -3.37 8.27 -3.18
N LEU A 84 -3.66 7.54 -4.26
CA LEU A 84 -4.88 6.75 -4.40
C LEU A 84 -5.01 5.70 -3.30
N SER A 85 -3.95 4.95 -3.02
CA SER A 85 -3.92 3.94 -1.96
C SER A 85 -4.10 4.57 -0.59
N TYR A 86 -3.46 5.72 -0.34
CA TYR A 86 -3.65 6.48 0.89
C TYR A 86 -5.13 6.88 1.09
N PHE A 87 -5.73 7.52 0.09
CA PHE A 87 -7.11 7.99 0.20
C PHE A 87 -8.13 6.85 0.24
N LYS A 88 -7.89 5.73 -0.46
CA LYS A 88 -8.74 4.53 -0.36
C LYS A 88 -8.73 3.95 1.04
N ASN A 89 -7.54 3.81 1.65
CA ASN A 89 -7.43 3.31 3.02
C ASN A 89 -8.06 4.27 4.04
N LEU A 90 -7.84 5.58 3.87
CA LEU A 90 -8.49 6.59 4.69
C LEU A 90 -10.01 6.51 4.58
N GLN A 91 -10.55 6.44 3.36
CA GLN A 91 -11.99 6.33 3.12
C GLN A 91 -12.58 5.05 3.72
N LYS A 92 -11.92 3.91 3.57
CA LYS A 92 -12.32 2.63 4.18
C LYS A 92 -12.48 2.77 5.69
N ASN A 93 -11.45 3.29 6.37
CA ASN A 93 -11.45 3.44 7.83
C ASN A 93 -12.46 4.50 8.29
N MET A 94 -12.61 5.60 7.55
CA MET A 94 -13.62 6.63 7.84
C MET A 94 -15.04 6.09 7.68
N ASN A 95 -15.32 5.30 6.65
CA ASN A 95 -16.63 4.69 6.45
C ASN A 95 -16.99 3.74 7.60
N GLU A 96 -16.02 2.96 8.09
CA GLU A 96 -16.21 2.12 9.27
C GLU A 96 -16.52 2.96 10.52
N ILE A 97 -15.76 4.03 10.77
CA ILE A 97 -16.01 4.95 11.89
C ILE A 97 -17.40 5.58 11.80
N VAL A 98 -17.77 6.11 10.63
CA VAL A 98 -19.09 6.74 10.40
C VAL A 98 -20.22 5.75 10.65
N SER A 99 -20.04 4.46 10.36
CA SER A 99 -21.05 3.43 10.66
C SER A 99 -21.38 3.30 12.16
N TYR A 100 -20.47 3.72 13.05
CA TYR A 100 -20.68 3.72 14.49
C TYR A 100 -21.39 4.98 14.99
N PHE A 101 -21.42 6.04 14.18
CA PHE A 101 -22.13 7.29 14.43
C PHE A 101 -23.23 7.48 13.39
N PRO A 102 -24.28 6.63 13.39
CA PRO A 102 -25.36 6.78 12.43
C PRO A 102 -26.10 8.10 12.71
N ASP A 103 -25.96 9.07 11.81
CA ASP A 103 -26.64 10.37 11.88
C ASP A 103 -28.08 10.23 11.39
N VAL A 104 -28.87 9.45 12.11
CA VAL A 104 -30.30 9.25 11.85
C VAL A 104 -31.08 9.95 12.93
N GLN A 105 -32.07 10.75 12.53
CA GLN A 105 -33.05 11.25 13.49
C GLN A 105 -33.68 10.06 14.23
N ASP A 106 -33.79 10.18 15.55
CA ASP A 106 -34.34 9.20 16.48
C ASP A 106 -33.53 7.91 16.73
N LYS A 107 -32.26 7.83 16.31
CA LYS A 107 -31.39 6.68 16.66
C LYS A 107 -29.98 7.12 17.06
N GLY A 108 -29.27 6.23 17.76
CA GLY A 108 -27.87 6.42 18.12
C GLY A 108 -27.66 7.35 19.32
N MET A 109 -26.39 7.73 19.52
CA MET A 109 -25.93 8.44 20.72
C MET A 109 -26.65 9.80 20.93
N ASN A 110 -27.02 10.50 19.85
CA ASN A 110 -27.77 11.75 19.95
C ASN A 110 -29.13 11.55 20.63
N LYS A 111 -29.84 10.45 20.32
CA LYS A 111 -31.11 10.12 20.95
C LYS A 111 -30.94 9.72 22.42
N ASP A 112 -29.88 8.99 22.74
CA ASP A 112 -29.57 8.61 24.12
C ASP A 112 -29.26 9.83 24.99
N ILE A 113 -28.55 10.83 24.45
CA ILE A 113 -28.29 12.11 25.11
C ILE A 113 -29.61 12.88 25.33
N GLN A 114 -30.48 12.97 24.32
CA GLN A 114 -31.79 13.61 24.47
C GLN A 114 -32.62 12.94 25.57
N ASN A 115 -32.77 11.61 25.50
CA ASN A 115 -33.51 10.84 26.49
C ASN A 115 -32.96 11.01 27.92
N TYR A 116 -31.64 11.13 28.06
CA TYR A 116 -30.99 11.38 29.35
C TYR A 116 -31.39 12.75 29.93
N PHE A 117 -31.35 13.80 29.12
CA PHE A 117 -31.75 15.14 29.58
C PHE A 117 -33.27 15.24 29.82
N ASP A 118 -34.08 14.56 29.02
CA ASP A 118 -35.53 14.47 29.24
C ASP A 118 -35.85 13.78 30.58
N ALA A 119 -35.15 12.68 30.90
CA ALA A 119 -35.31 11.98 32.17
C ALA A 119 -34.86 12.85 33.37
N TRP A 120 -33.80 13.63 33.21
CA TRP A 120 -33.40 14.63 34.23
C TRP A 120 -34.46 15.70 34.44
N ASN A 121 -35.04 16.22 33.37
CA ASN A 121 -36.12 17.21 33.46
C ASN A 121 -37.34 16.62 34.16
N ASN A 122 -37.71 15.37 33.86
CA ASN A 122 -38.82 14.70 34.55
C ASN A 122 -38.54 14.51 36.06
N PHE A 123 -37.33 14.04 36.40
CA PHE A 123 -36.92 13.90 37.81
C PHE A 123 -36.91 15.25 38.55
N ALA A 124 -36.43 16.32 37.92
CA ALA A 124 -36.41 17.65 38.52
C ALA A 124 -37.82 18.18 38.83
N ASN A 125 -38.81 17.86 38.00
CA ASN A 125 -40.21 18.23 38.23
C ASN A 125 -40.89 17.32 39.28
N ASN A 126 -40.44 16.08 39.45
CA ASN A 126 -41.04 15.07 40.32
C ASN A 126 -40.01 14.32 41.20
N PRO A 127 -39.27 14.99 42.10
CA PRO A 127 -38.11 14.39 42.78
C PRO A 127 -38.45 13.28 43.78
N ASN A 128 -39.70 13.24 44.27
CA ASN A 128 -40.18 12.21 45.19
C ASN A 128 -40.80 11.00 44.50
N ASP A 129 -40.96 11.03 43.18
CA ASP A 129 -41.47 9.89 42.41
C ASP A 129 -40.36 8.87 42.18
N ASP A 130 -40.50 7.68 42.77
CA ASP A 130 -39.55 6.60 42.60
C ASP A 130 -39.52 6.09 41.15
N SER A 131 -40.62 6.19 40.39
CA SER A 131 -40.62 5.84 38.97
C SER A 131 -39.71 6.77 38.16
N ALA A 132 -39.69 8.07 38.49
CA ALA A 132 -38.82 9.03 37.82
C ALA A 132 -37.33 8.76 38.11
N LYS A 133 -36.99 8.32 39.33
CA LYS A 133 -35.62 7.91 39.70
C LYS A 133 -35.17 6.67 38.91
N VAL A 134 -36.05 5.67 38.79
CA VAL A 134 -35.75 4.43 38.04
C VAL A 134 -35.57 4.71 36.56
N ASP A 135 -36.41 5.56 35.96
CA ASP A 135 -36.27 5.96 34.55
C ASP A 135 -34.95 6.70 34.31
N LEU A 136 -34.61 7.68 35.14
CA LEU A 136 -33.33 8.40 35.05
C LEU A 136 -32.11 7.46 35.15
N ALA A 137 -32.12 6.53 36.11
CA ALA A 137 -31.06 5.54 36.24
C ALA A 137 -30.96 4.65 34.97
N SER A 138 -32.09 4.23 34.42
CA SER A 138 -32.15 3.44 33.19
C SER A 138 -31.59 4.21 31.98
N LYS A 139 -32.02 5.45 31.74
CA LYS A 139 -31.52 6.29 30.63
C LYS A 139 -30.03 6.60 30.78
N THR A 140 -29.57 6.83 32.00
CA THR A 140 -28.14 7.02 32.30
C THR A 140 -27.33 5.77 31.96
N GLN A 141 -27.81 4.59 32.35
CA GLN A 141 -27.13 3.33 32.05
C GLN A 141 -27.07 3.05 30.54
N ILE A 142 -28.15 3.34 29.81
CA ILE A 142 -28.19 3.21 28.35
C ILE A 142 -27.13 4.11 27.71
N LEU A 143 -27.11 5.41 28.06
CA LEU A 143 -26.11 6.35 27.52
C LEU A 143 -24.67 5.92 27.84
N ALA A 144 -24.41 5.49 29.08
CA ALA A 144 -23.10 5.00 29.49
C ALA A 144 -22.66 3.77 28.68
N ASN A 145 -23.58 2.83 28.44
CA ASN A 145 -23.32 1.66 27.60
C ASN A 145 -23.03 2.04 26.16
N THR A 146 -23.84 2.92 25.55
CA THR A 146 -23.62 3.41 24.18
C THR A 146 -22.25 4.08 24.03
N ILE A 147 -21.85 4.92 24.98
CA ILE A 147 -20.52 5.56 24.99
C ILE A 147 -19.41 4.51 25.07
N LYS A 148 -19.55 3.52 25.97
CA LYS A 148 -18.58 2.44 26.15
C LYS A 148 -18.44 1.60 24.88
N GLU A 149 -19.54 1.15 24.30
CA GLU A 149 -19.53 0.34 23.08
C GLU A 149 -18.92 1.10 21.90
N THR A 150 -19.25 2.39 21.76
CA THR A 150 -18.69 3.24 20.70
C THR A 150 -17.18 3.40 20.87
N ARG A 151 -16.71 3.60 22.11
CA ARG A 151 -15.28 3.63 22.41
C ARG A 151 -14.59 2.32 22.06
N GLU A 152 -15.15 1.18 22.45
CA GLU A 152 -14.58 -0.14 22.16
C GLU A 152 -14.47 -0.40 20.65
N LYS A 153 -15.47 0.02 19.88
CA LYS A 153 -15.45 -0.06 18.41
C LYS A 153 -14.33 0.79 17.80
N LEU A 154 -14.14 2.03 18.25
CA LEU A 154 -13.03 2.89 17.80
C LEU A 154 -11.65 2.31 18.17
N ASP A 155 -11.55 1.71 19.35
CA ASP A 155 -10.34 1.03 19.82
C ASP A 155 -10.00 -0.16 18.91
N ASN A 156 -11.02 -0.89 18.45
CA ASN A 156 -10.86 -2.00 17.51
C ASN A 156 -10.44 -1.52 16.11
N VAL A 157 -10.98 -0.42 15.59
CA VAL A 157 -10.52 0.18 14.33
C VAL A 157 -9.03 0.51 14.41
N THR A 158 -8.60 1.11 15.52
CA THR A 158 -7.18 1.44 15.74
C THR A 158 -6.30 0.18 15.78
N LYS A 159 -6.73 -0.86 16.48
CA LYS A 159 -6.01 -2.15 16.53
C LYS A 159 -5.93 -2.81 15.15
N ASN A 160 -7.00 -2.77 14.37
CA ASN A 160 -7.03 -3.33 13.03
C ASN A 160 -6.10 -2.56 12.09
N ALA A 161 -6.10 -1.22 12.13
CA ALA A 161 -5.17 -0.40 11.36
C ALA A 161 -3.70 -0.71 11.70
N ASN A 162 -3.37 -0.92 12.99
CA ASN A 162 -2.02 -1.32 13.40
C ASN A 162 -1.63 -2.72 12.90
N LYS A 163 -2.57 -3.67 12.85
CA LYS A 163 -2.33 -5.01 12.28
C LYS A 163 -2.10 -4.93 10.77
N GLU A 164 -2.91 -4.16 10.05
CA GLU A 164 -2.73 -3.93 8.61
C GLU A 164 -1.35 -3.29 8.34
N LEU A 165 -0.94 -2.31 9.15
CA LEU A 165 0.40 -1.71 9.05
C LEU A 165 1.52 -2.75 9.24
N SER A 166 1.41 -3.65 10.22
CA SER A 166 2.39 -4.73 10.40
C SER A 166 2.47 -5.63 9.18
N SER A 167 1.32 -6.00 8.61
CA SER A 167 1.27 -6.83 7.40
C SER A 167 1.91 -6.14 6.20
N PHE A 168 1.74 -4.82 6.05
CA PHE A 168 2.38 -4.06 4.98
C PHE A 168 3.90 -3.97 5.18
N ILE A 169 4.38 -3.85 6.42
CA ILE A 169 5.81 -3.89 6.70
C ILE A 169 6.41 -5.26 6.32
N ASP A 170 5.70 -6.35 6.63
CA ASP A 170 6.14 -7.71 6.29
C ASP A 170 6.11 -7.97 4.77
N GLU A 171 5.19 -7.35 4.02
CA GLU A 171 5.13 -7.44 2.56
C GLU A 171 6.25 -6.64 1.87
N VAL A 172 6.66 -5.51 2.47
CA VAL A 172 7.71 -4.63 1.94
C VAL A 172 9.12 -5.18 2.19
N ASN A 173 9.33 -5.90 3.29
CA ASN A 173 10.63 -6.49 3.67
C ASN A 173 10.93 -7.79 2.92
#